data_AF-A0A9E5VPN1-F1
#
_entry.id   AF-A0A9E5VPN1-F1
#
_cell.length_a   1.000
_cell.length_b   1.000
_cell.length_c   1.000
_cell.angle_alpha   90.00
_cell.angle_beta   90.00
_cell.angle_gamma   90.00
#
_symmetry.space_group_name_H-M   'P 1'
#
loop_
_entity.id
_entity.type
_entity.pdbx_description
1 polymer ?
#
loop_
_entity_poly.entity_id
_entity_poly.type
_entity_poly.pdbx_seq_one_letter_code
_entity_poly.pdbx_strand_id
1 'polypeptide(L)'
;MKKFNLLFIIGLLALTACGPGNSGDGDPNGSQDPDNGGLPQDGDGSETPEIYDPAISGLAHVDIWPSEALSEYLTYDTNIVMPEFTSSTGFHHGLNDLFYRVVTRVASASVLNTYKNLLENQYYFTIESVLGLPNLNYAESEYDDVRLYFEYRQEGNIKEIIFDFYDGEGDDYTGPRAVDGLAYFNLKNREALDTSSTTSTRAKWEVRPATMTVYANSSGYNVGGTNGDQLSNPLRIYAGQSVKFTVEDKYYITEIKILAASGYADKTVDNADYIRNATASYSGDYVTFTPTNQTSEIEYKILQVTNVGQVRWLDVRLQMERR
;
A
#
# COMPACT_ATOMS: atom_id res chain seq x y z
N MET A 1 -19.30 -7.29 -7.47
CA MET A 1 -20.62 -6.68 -7.12
C MET A 1 -20.29 -5.52 -6.20
N LYS A 2 -20.71 -4.25 -6.31
CA LYS A 2 -21.66 -3.48 -7.13
C LYS A 2 -20.90 -2.24 -7.63
N LYS A 3 -21.19 -1.74 -8.84
CA LYS A 3 -20.69 -0.45 -9.32
C LYS A 3 -21.46 0.67 -8.60
N PHE A 4 -20.82 1.42 -7.71
CA PHE A 4 -21.37 2.65 -7.17
C PHE A 4 -20.97 3.82 -8.08
N ASN A 5 -21.94 4.33 -8.83
CA ASN A 5 -21.81 5.63 -9.49
C ASN A 5 -22.02 6.71 -8.42
N LEU A 6 -20.95 7.32 -7.93
CA LEU A 6 -21.06 8.53 -7.11
C LEU A 6 -21.07 9.74 -8.05
N LEU A 7 -22.24 10.36 -8.17
CA LEU A 7 -22.49 11.55 -8.98
C LEU A 7 -22.02 12.79 -8.19
N PHE A 8 -20.88 13.38 -8.56
CA PHE A 8 -20.46 14.66 -7.99
C PHE A 8 -21.25 15.81 -8.63
N ILE A 9 -22.07 16.50 -7.84
CA ILE A 9 -22.63 17.80 -8.19
C ILE A 9 -21.63 18.84 -7.71
N ILE A 10 -20.79 19.35 -8.62
CA ILE A 10 -19.97 20.54 -8.36
C ILE A 10 -20.81 21.77 -8.73
N GLY A 11 -21.15 22.55 -7.70
CA GLY A 11 -21.82 23.83 -7.84
C GLY A 11 -20.95 24.83 -8.59
N LEU A 12 -21.44 25.26 -9.75
CA LEU A 12 -20.88 26.31 -10.58
C LEU A 12 -21.13 27.67 -9.93
N LEU A 13 -20.11 28.28 -9.32
CA LEU A 13 -20.14 29.69 -8.93
C LEU A 13 -19.83 30.54 -10.16
N ALA A 14 -20.89 31.01 -10.82
CA ALA A 14 -20.82 32.01 -11.87
C ALA A 14 -20.48 33.38 -11.26
N LEU A 15 -19.27 33.87 -11.49
CA LEU A 15 -18.96 35.29 -11.32
C LEU A 15 -19.40 36.04 -12.59
N THR A 16 -20.53 36.72 -12.47
CA THR A 16 -20.93 37.82 -13.34
C THR A 16 -19.97 38.99 -13.14
N ALA A 17 -19.28 39.41 -14.20
CA ALA A 17 -18.72 40.75 -14.30
C ALA A 17 -19.19 41.40 -15.60
N CYS A 18 -20.12 42.34 -15.46
CA CYS A 18 -20.48 43.29 -16.49
C CYS A 18 -19.27 44.15 -16.88
N GLY A 19 -19.14 44.45 -18.18
CA GLY A 19 -18.21 45.45 -18.69
C GLY A 19 -18.54 46.87 -18.21
N PRO A 20 -17.70 47.83 -18.61
CA PRO A 20 -18.11 48.66 -19.74
C PRO A 20 -16.99 48.83 -20.80
N GLY A 21 -17.42 49.14 -22.03
CA GLY A 21 -16.54 49.30 -23.19
C GLY A 21 -15.98 50.72 -23.39
N ASN A 22 -15.06 50.81 -24.35
CA ASN A 22 -14.82 51.92 -25.30
C ASN A 22 -13.62 51.49 -26.18
N SER A 23 -13.80 51.27 -27.49
CA SER A 23 -13.69 52.23 -28.60
C SER A 23 -12.26 52.76 -28.82
N GLY A 24 -11.66 52.40 -29.97
CA GLY A 24 -10.42 52.98 -30.47
C GLY A 24 -10.00 52.36 -31.80
N ASP A 25 -10.46 52.96 -32.89
CA ASP A 25 -9.99 52.75 -34.27
C ASP A 25 -8.50 53.11 -34.42
N GLY A 26 -7.79 52.49 -35.38
CA GLY A 26 -6.48 52.98 -35.82
C GLY A 26 -5.59 52.03 -36.63
N ASP A 27 -6.04 51.66 -37.84
CA ASP A 27 -5.32 51.43 -39.11
C ASP A 27 -4.04 50.56 -39.24
N PRO A 28 -3.80 49.97 -40.45
CA PRO A 28 -2.87 48.87 -40.69
C PRO A 28 -1.57 49.31 -41.38
N ASN A 29 -0.46 48.62 -41.11
CA ASN A 29 0.47 48.10 -42.13
C ASN A 29 1.76 47.53 -41.54
N GLY A 30 2.25 46.48 -42.21
CA GLY A 30 3.61 45.95 -42.11
C GLY A 30 3.74 44.78 -41.13
N SER A 31 4.34 43.64 -41.44
CA SER A 31 4.88 43.02 -42.66
C SER A 31 5.50 41.69 -42.19
N GLN A 32 5.24 40.59 -42.90
CA GLN A 32 6.10 39.42 -43.16
C GLN A 32 6.94 38.84 -41.98
N ASP A 33 6.57 37.71 -41.39
CA ASP A 33 6.87 36.29 -41.77
C ASP A 33 7.96 35.70 -40.81
N PRO A 34 8.18 34.38 -40.71
CA PRO A 34 7.58 33.50 -39.71
C PRO A 34 8.60 32.75 -38.82
N ASP A 35 8.08 31.94 -37.90
CA ASP A 35 8.73 30.77 -37.29
C ASP A 35 10.13 30.93 -36.68
N ASN A 36 10.17 31.06 -35.35
CA ASN A 36 11.14 30.31 -34.58
C ASN A 36 10.50 29.82 -33.28
N GLY A 37 10.09 28.56 -33.28
CA GLY A 37 9.55 27.82 -32.14
C GLY A 37 10.61 27.57 -31.06
N GLY A 38 10.99 28.63 -30.34
CA GLY A 38 11.70 28.53 -29.09
C GLY A 38 10.70 28.34 -27.95
N LEU A 39 10.67 27.15 -27.35
CA LEU A 39 10.11 26.95 -26.01
C LEU A 39 10.65 28.04 -25.08
N PRO A 40 9.85 28.63 -24.17
CA PRO A 40 10.38 29.55 -23.18
C PRO A 40 11.43 28.78 -22.36
N GLN A 41 12.67 29.27 -22.42
CA GLN A 41 13.76 28.81 -21.58
C GLN A 41 13.34 28.89 -20.11
N ASP A 42 13.60 27.82 -19.38
CA ASP A 42 13.51 27.79 -17.92
C ASP A 42 14.28 28.98 -17.33
N GLY A 43 13.51 29.92 -16.77
CA GLY A 43 14.03 30.97 -15.94
C GLY A 43 14.55 30.38 -14.64
N ASP A 44 15.87 30.21 -14.60
CA ASP A 44 16.65 29.91 -13.40
C ASP A 44 16.53 31.08 -12.40
N GLY A 45 16.00 30.77 -11.21
CA GLY A 45 15.89 31.68 -10.07
C GLY A 45 14.48 32.20 -9.78
N SER A 46 13.77 31.59 -8.82
CA SER A 46 12.86 32.34 -7.94
C SER A 46 12.56 31.53 -6.68
N GLU A 47 12.74 32.17 -5.53
CA GLU A 47 12.28 31.66 -4.23
C GLU A 47 10.82 31.19 -4.36
N THR A 48 10.51 29.99 -3.85
CA THR A 48 9.13 29.51 -3.86
C THR A 48 8.32 30.45 -2.96
N PRO A 49 7.37 31.24 -3.50
CA PRO A 49 6.73 32.29 -2.73
C PRO A 49 5.94 31.66 -1.57
N GLU A 50 6.16 32.12 -0.34
CA GLU A 50 5.42 31.63 0.83
C GLU A 50 3.90 31.77 0.62
N ILE A 51 3.14 30.84 1.18
CA ILE A 51 1.69 30.95 1.21
C ILE A 51 1.35 32.11 2.16
N TYR A 52 0.92 33.24 1.61
CA TYR A 52 0.44 34.37 2.41
C TYR A 52 -0.90 33.99 3.05
N ASP A 53 -0.96 34.05 4.38
CA ASP A 53 -2.06 33.69 5.28
C ASP A 53 -3.51 34.04 4.82
N PRO A 54 -3.82 35.19 4.16
CA PRO A 54 -5.19 35.44 3.69
C PRO A 54 -5.65 34.59 2.49
N ALA A 55 -4.78 33.75 1.90
CA ALA A 55 -5.10 32.96 0.71
C ALA A 55 -5.85 31.64 1.00
N ILE A 56 -5.83 31.13 2.23
CA ILE A 56 -6.48 29.84 2.58
C ILE A 56 -7.26 29.98 3.90
N SER A 57 -8.42 30.63 3.82
CA SER A 57 -9.30 30.86 4.98
C SER A 57 -9.68 29.55 5.66
N GLY A 58 -9.53 29.50 6.99
CA GLY A 58 -9.96 28.38 7.82
C GLY A 58 -8.91 27.31 8.12
N LEU A 59 -7.70 27.42 7.59
CA LEU A 59 -6.58 26.51 7.90
C LEU A 59 -5.52 27.20 8.75
N ALA A 60 -4.87 26.45 9.64
CA ALA A 60 -3.76 26.91 10.48
C ALA A 60 -2.42 26.80 9.75
N HIS A 61 -1.54 27.77 9.95
CA HIS A 61 -0.19 27.77 9.38
C HIS A 61 0.84 27.13 10.34
N VAL A 62 1.72 26.29 9.78
CA VAL A 62 2.87 25.68 10.48
C VAL A 62 4.08 25.58 9.56
N ASP A 63 5.29 25.63 10.12
CA ASP A 63 6.53 25.59 9.32
C ASP A 63 6.96 24.16 8.94
N ILE A 64 6.40 23.15 9.61
CA ILE A 64 6.75 21.74 9.43
C ILE A 64 5.51 20.91 9.09
N TRP A 65 5.70 19.72 8.53
CA TRP A 65 4.59 18.81 8.24
C TRP A 65 3.75 18.53 9.50
N PRO A 66 2.41 18.64 9.46
CA PRO A 66 1.56 18.54 10.64
C PRO A 66 1.33 17.08 11.07
N SER A 67 2.41 16.32 11.32
CA SER A 67 2.38 14.88 11.65
C SER A 67 1.47 14.57 12.83
N GLU A 68 1.59 15.32 13.93
CA GLU A 68 0.82 15.10 15.15
C GLU A 68 -0.69 15.26 14.92
N ALA A 69 -1.09 16.33 14.24
CA ALA A 69 -2.49 16.60 13.96
C ALA A 69 -3.07 15.66 12.87
N LEU A 70 -2.25 15.18 11.93
CA LEU A 70 -2.65 14.12 11.00
C LEU A 70 -2.91 12.80 11.71
N SER A 71 -2.02 12.37 12.62
CA SER A 71 -2.21 11.15 13.40
C SER A 71 -3.38 11.25 14.40
N GLU A 72 -3.69 12.45 14.89
CA GLU A 72 -4.92 12.65 15.69
C GLU A 72 -6.19 12.50 14.83
N TYR A 73 -6.15 12.96 13.59
CA TYR A 73 -7.28 12.87 12.67
C TYR A 73 -7.49 11.47 12.09
N LEU A 74 -6.43 10.78 11.68
CA LEU A 74 -6.48 9.48 11.01
C LEU A 74 -6.59 8.34 12.03
N THR A 75 -7.75 8.21 12.68
CA THR A 75 -7.95 7.23 13.76
C THR A 75 -7.80 5.77 13.32
N TYR A 76 -7.86 5.51 12.00
CA TYR A 76 -7.66 4.18 11.43
C TYR A 76 -6.26 3.91 10.85
N ASP A 77 -5.27 4.80 11.05
CA ASP A 77 -3.86 4.62 10.64
C ASP A 77 -3.05 3.64 11.53
N THR A 78 -3.72 2.63 12.08
CA THR A 78 -3.16 1.77 13.14
C THR A 78 -1.87 1.02 12.76
N ASN A 79 -1.61 0.85 11.46
CA ASN A 79 -0.47 0.12 10.91
C ASN A 79 0.51 1.00 10.11
N ILE A 80 0.11 2.21 9.72
CA ILE A 80 0.93 3.15 8.94
C ILE A 80 1.21 4.42 9.73
N VAL A 81 2.48 4.83 9.79
CA VAL A 81 2.81 6.20 10.16
C VAL A 81 2.83 6.99 8.86
N MET A 82 1.99 8.01 8.71
CA MET A 82 1.97 8.76 7.45
C MET A 82 3.32 9.41 7.17
N PRO A 83 3.88 9.23 5.96
CA PRO A 83 5.18 9.82 5.64
C PRO A 83 5.11 11.34 5.70
N GLU A 84 6.19 11.95 6.18
CA GLU A 84 6.29 13.41 6.16
C GLU A 84 6.53 13.91 4.73
N PHE A 85 5.77 14.92 4.32
CA PHE A 85 6.08 15.66 3.12
C PHE A 85 7.06 16.79 3.45
N THR A 86 8.21 16.80 2.77
CA THR A 86 9.19 17.89 2.92
C THR A 86 8.93 18.97 1.89
N SER A 87 8.76 20.21 2.35
CA SER A 87 8.67 21.40 1.51
C SER A 87 9.70 22.45 1.94
N SER A 88 10.09 23.31 1.01
CA SER A 88 10.88 24.52 1.31
C SER A 88 10.02 25.69 1.80
N THR A 89 8.70 25.51 1.88
CA THR A 89 7.74 26.48 2.44
C THR A 89 6.98 25.84 3.60
N GLY A 90 6.29 26.67 4.40
CA GLY A 90 5.33 26.19 5.39
C GLY A 90 4.09 25.51 4.78
N PHE A 91 3.27 24.98 5.68
CA PHE A 91 2.05 24.23 5.41
C PHE A 91 0.84 24.97 6.00
N HIS A 92 -0.29 24.89 5.30
CA HIS A 92 -1.59 25.25 5.85
C HIS A 92 -2.42 23.99 6.03
N HIS A 93 -2.97 23.75 7.22
CA HIS A 93 -3.70 22.52 7.49
C HIS A 93 -4.91 22.70 8.40
N GLY A 94 -5.81 21.72 8.36
CA GLY A 94 -7.02 21.69 9.19
C GLY A 94 -8.17 20.98 8.50
N LEU A 95 -9.31 20.94 9.19
CA LEU A 95 -10.53 20.35 8.66
C LEU A 95 -11.13 21.23 7.55
N ASN A 96 -11.44 20.62 6.42
CA ASN A 96 -12.17 21.22 5.31
C ASN A 96 -13.30 20.27 4.89
N ASP A 97 -14.51 20.56 5.37
CA ASP A 97 -15.69 19.71 5.24
C ASP A 97 -15.49 18.29 5.81
N LEU A 98 -15.27 17.29 4.93
CA LEU A 98 -15.10 15.87 5.26
C LEU A 98 -13.64 15.40 5.22
N PHE A 99 -12.70 16.32 4.95
CA PHE A 99 -11.30 15.99 4.78
C PHE A 99 -10.45 16.76 5.77
N TYR A 100 -9.36 16.14 6.20
CA TYR A 100 -8.26 16.88 6.78
C TYR A 100 -7.33 17.33 5.65
N ARG A 101 -7.27 18.64 5.42
CA ARG A 101 -6.53 19.22 4.31
C ARG A 101 -5.14 19.65 4.77
N VAL A 102 -4.13 19.43 3.93
CA VAL A 102 -2.81 20.04 4.04
C VAL A 102 -2.45 20.67 2.68
N VAL A 103 -2.02 21.93 2.69
CA VAL A 103 -1.63 22.67 1.49
C VAL A 103 -0.22 23.20 1.65
N THR A 104 0.60 23.03 0.61
CA THR A 104 1.96 23.59 0.55
C THR A 104 2.26 24.08 -0.86
N ARG A 105 3.25 24.97 -0.98
CA ARG A 105 3.85 25.33 -2.27
C ARG A 105 5.10 24.52 -2.50
N VAL A 106 5.46 24.33 -3.77
CA VAL A 106 6.63 23.56 -4.18
C VAL A 106 7.33 24.20 -5.36
N ALA A 107 8.63 23.89 -5.53
CA ALA A 107 9.38 24.36 -6.69
C ALA A 107 8.91 23.74 -8.02
N SER A 108 8.40 22.50 -7.99
CA SER A 108 8.03 21.74 -9.17
C SER A 108 7.12 20.54 -8.86
N ALA A 109 6.46 20.01 -9.90
CA ALA A 109 5.69 18.75 -9.83
C ALA A 109 6.55 17.53 -9.47
N SER A 110 7.87 17.58 -9.64
CA SER A 110 8.75 16.45 -9.29
C SER A 110 8.77 16.18 -7.79
N VAL A 111 8.54 17.20 -6.95
CA VAL A 111 8.42 17.01 -5.49
C VAL A 111 7.23 16.10 -5.16
N LEU A 112 6.08 16.31 -5.83
CA LEU A 112 4.93 15.43 -5.68
C LEU A 112 5.28 14.01 -6.14
N ASN A 113 5.94 13.84 -7.28
CA ASN A 113 6.31 12.51 -7.78
C ASN A 113 7.25 11.76 -6.82
N THR A 114 8.18 12.45 -6.15
CA THR A 114 8.99 11.85 -5.09
C THR A 114 8.12 11.33 -3.95
N TYR A 115 7.13 12.10 -3.52
CA TYR A 115 6.20 11.68 -2.47
C TYR A 115 5.27 10.55 -2.93
N LYS A 116 4.80 10.54 -4.18
CA LYS A 116 4.06 9.40 -4.75
C LYS A 116 4.89 8.12 -4.70
N ASN A 117 6.14 8.19 -5.15
CA ASN A 117 7.05 7.05 -5.10
C ASN A 117 7.30 6.57 -3.67
N LEU A 118 7.35 7.49 -2.70
CA LEU A 118 7.45 7.14 -1.28
C LEU A 118 6.20 6.38 -0.82
N LEU A 119 5.01 6.93 -1.12
CA LEU A 119 3.72 6.33 -0.80
C LEU A 119 3.56 4.93 -1.42
N GLU A 120 3.87 4.74 -2.71
CA GLU A 120 3.73 3.43 -3.38
C GLU A 120 4.76 2.40 -2.90
N ASN A 121 6.05 2.79 -2.83
CA ASN A 121 7.12 1.81 -2.67
C ASN A 121 7.48 1.52 -1.21
N GLN A 122 7.18 2.44 -0.29
CA GLN A 122 7.54 2.29 1.12
C GLN A 122 6.32 2.23 2.05
N TYR A 123 5.24 2.93 1.70
CA TYR A 123 4.00 2.95 2.49
C TYR A 123 2.85 2.20 1.81
N TYR A 124 3.11 1.60 0.64
CA TYR A 124 2.22 0.70 -0.10
C TYR A 124 0.80 1.26 -0.29
N PHE A 125 0.72 2.49 -0.79
CA PHE A 125 -0.53 3.02 -1.31
C PHE A 125 -0.69 2.57 -2.76
N THR A 126 -1.91 2.14 -3.12
CA THR A 126 -2.31 2.09 -4.53
C THR A 126 -2.69 3.49 -4.97
N ILE A 127 -2.05 4.01 -6.03
CA ILE A 127 -2.29 5.36 -6.53
C ILE A 127 -2.89 5.30 -7.93
N GLU A 128 -4.01 5.98 -8.11
CA GLU A 128 -4.72 6.08 -9.38
C GLU A 128 -5.00 7.54 -9.73
N SER A 129 -4.90 7.89 -11.01
CA SER A 129 -5.39 9.19 -11.48
C SER A 129 -6.92 9.18 -11.53
N VAL A 130 -7.55 10.23 -11.00
CA VAL A 130 -9.01 10.33 -10.98
C VAL A 130 -9.52 10.59 -12.40
N LEU A 131 -10.46 9.75 -12.86
CA LEU A 131 -10.99 9.82 -14.22
C LEU A 131 -11.61 11.20 -14.50
N GLY A 132 -11.10 11.88 -15.53
CA GLY A 132 -11.56 13.23 -15.92
C GLY A 132 -10.87 14.38 -15.18
N LEU A 133 -9.98 14.10 -14.22
CA LEU A 133 -9.23 15.09 -13.43
C LEU A 133 -7.73 14.73 -13.44
N PRO A 134 -6.99 15.06 -14.51
CA PRO A 134 -5.63 14.54 -14.74
C PRO A 134 -4.59 14.97 -13.69
N ASN A 135 -4.85 16.04 -12.94
CA ASN A 135 -3.95 16.53 -11.89
C ASN A 135 -4.31 15.99 -10.49
N LEU A 136 -5.47 15.34 -10.36
CA LEU A 136 -5.95 14.76 -9.11
C LEU A 136 -5.64 13.26 -9.08
N ASN A 137 -5.03 12.84 -7.99
CA ASN A 137 -4.74 11.43 -7.74
C ASN A 137 -5.48 11.01 -6.48
N TYR A 138 -5.95 9.78 -6.51
CA TYR A 138 -6.46 9.07 -5.35
C TYR A 138 -5.41 8.06 -4.93
N ALA A 139 -5.11 8.03 -3.64
CA ALA A 139 -4.23 7.06 -3.02
C ALA A 139 -4.97 6.38 -1.89
N GLU A 140 -4.97 5.06 -1.89
CA GLU A 140 -5.57 4.24 -0.85
C GLU A 140 -4.48 3.39 -0.23
N SER A 141 -4.39 3.42 1.10
CA SER A 141 -3.49 2.52 1.81
C SER A 141 -3.94 1.09 1.57
N GLU A 142 -3.00 0.20 1.23
CA GLU A 142 -3.29 -1.22 1.15
C GLU A 142 -3.54 -1.87 2.52
N TYR A 143 -3.32 -1.17 3.65
CA TYR A 143 -3.27 -1.78 4.99
C TYR A 143 -4.19 -1.14 6.03
N ASP A 144 -4.40 0.17 5.94
CA ASP A 144 -5.28 0.94 6.83
C ASP A 144 -6.43 1.56 6.06
N ASP A 145 -7.51 1.94 6.75
CA ASP A 145 -8.62 2.65 6.10
C ASP A 145 -8.28 4.14 5.99
N VAL A 146 -7.14 4.42 5.33
CA VAL A 146 -6.60 5.74 5.11
C VAL A 146 -6.59 5.99 3.62
N ARG A 147 -7.29 7.06 3.22
CA ARG A 147 -7.39 7.48 1.83
C ARG A 147 -6.89 8.91 1.73
N LEU A 148 -6.26 9.21 0.62
CA LEU A 148 -5.66 10.49 0.37
C LEU A 148 -5.94 10.89 -1.06
N TYR A 149 -6.54 12.07 -1.25
CA TYR A 149 -6.48 12.74 -2.53
C TYR A 149 -5.31 13.71 -2.53
N PHE A 150 -4.54 13.74 -3.61
CA PHE A 150 -3.57 14.81 -3.78
C PHE A 150 -3.55 15.36 -5.20
N GLU A 151 -3.43 16.67 -5.26
CA GLU A 151 -3.51 17.46 -6.48
C GLU A 151 -2.31 18.38 -6.61
N TYR A 152 -1.71 18.42 -7.80
CA TYR A 152 -0.76 19.47 -8.17
C TYR A 152 -1.48 20.54 -8.99
N ARG A 153 -1.46 21.79 -8.51
CA ARG A 153 -2.02 22.95 -9.21
C ARG A 153 -0.91 23.89 -9.64
N GLN A 154 -1.05 24.43 -10.84
CA GLN A 154 -0.16 25.46 -11.36
C GLN A 154 -0.96 26.60 -11.99
N GLU A 155 -0.81 27.80 -11.44
CA GLU A 155 -1.40 29.02 -11.98
C GLU A 155 -0.32 30.11 -12.03
N GLY A 156 0.12 30.48 -13.25
CA GLY A 156 1.27 31.35 -13.43
C GLY A 156 2.54 30.76 -12.78
N ASN A 157 3.11 31.51 -11.83
CA ASN A 157 4.30 31.11 -11.07
C ASN A 157 3.98 30.39 -9.76
N ILE A 158 2.70 30.25 -9.41
CA ILE A 158 2.27 29.57 -8.19
C ILE A 158 2.13 28.08 -8.51
N LYS A 159 2.83 27.24 -7.73
CA LYS A 159 2.83 25.79 -7.83
C LYS A 159 2.50 25.22 -6.47
N GLU A 160 1.37 24.56 -6.36
CA GLU A 160 0.77 24.13 -5.10
C GLU A 160 0.49 22.63 -5.12
N ILE A 161 0.65 22.00 -3.96
CA ILE A 161 0.16 20.65 -3.70
C ILE A 161 -0.87 20.73 -2.61
N ILE A 162 -2.01 20.11 -2.87
CA ILE A 162 -3.10 19.95 -1.92
C ILE A 162 -3.20 18.47 -1.59
N PHE A 163 -3.22 18.15 -0.30
CA PHE A 163 -3.49 16.84 0.25
C PHE A 163 -4.83 16.90 0.99
N ASP A 164 -5.75 16.00 0.65
CA ASP A 164 -7.02 15.82 1.35
C ASP A 164 -7.04 14.40 1.92
N PHE A 165 -6.76 14.30 3.21
CA PHE A 165 -6.79 13.05 3.95
C PHE A 165 -8.21 12.74 4.39
N TYR A 166 -8.61 11.50 4.18
CA TYR A 166 -9.88 10.95 4.60
C TYR A 166 -9.59 9.82 5.59
N ASP A 167 -10.00 10.04 6.84
CA ASP A 167 -10.10 8.97 7.82
C ASP A 167 -11.33 8.16 7.44
N GLY A 168 -11.12 6.88 7.11
CA GLY A 168 -12.19 6.02 6.66
C GLY A 168 -13.30 5.83 7.69
N GLU A 169 -14.25 4.94 7.41
CA GLU A 169 -15.33 4.63 8.36
C GLU A 169 -14.92 3.49 9.30
N GLY A 170 -13.73 2.90 9.14
CA GLY A 170 -13.25 1.76 9.92
C GLY A 170 -13.86 0.42 9.50
N ASP A 171 -14.93 0.47 8.70
CA ASP A 171 -15.84 -0.65 8.46
C ASP A 171 -15.76 -1.25 7.03
N ASP A 172 -14.97 -0.66 6.11
CA ASP A 172 -14.93 -1.08 4.70
C ASP A 172 -13.58 -1.71 4.25
N TYR A 173 -12.57 -1.83 5.13
CA TYR A 173 -11.33 -2.55 4.80
C TYR A 173 -11.55 -4.07 4.84
N THR A 174 -11.57 -4.71 3.67
CA THR A 174 -11.85 -6.15 3.50
C THR A 174 -10.59 -7.03 3.46
N GLY A 175 -9.40 -6.44 3.61
CA GLY A 175 -8.13 -7.17 3.60
C GLY A 175 -7.86 -7.94 4.90
N PRO A 176 -7.05 -9.02 4.87
CA PRO A 176 -6.74 -9.80 6.06
C PRO A 176 -5.84 -9.02 7.04
N ARG A 177 -6.36 -8.70 8.24
CA ARG A 177 -5.60 -8.12 9.36
C ARG A 177 -5.23 -9.20 10.38
N ALA A 178 -4.02 -9.13 10.94
CA ALA A 178 -3.72 -9.86 12.17
C ALA A 178 -4.45 -9.21 13.35
N VAL A 179 -5.16 -10.00 14.14
CA VAL A 179 -5.81 -9.54 15.38
C VAL A 179 -4.87 -9.90 16.53
N ASP A 180 -4.47 -8.92 17.34
CA ASP A 180 -3.78 -9.13 18.62
C ASP A 180 -2.57 -10.10 18.60
N GLY A 181 -1.60 -9.85 17.70
CA GLY A 181 -0.40 -10.69 17.63
C GLY A 181 -0.62 -12.08 17.04
N LEU A 182 -1.73 -12.29 16.32
CA LEU A 182 -2.03 -13.55 15.62
C LEU A 182 -2.36 -13.30 14.14
N ALA A 183 -1.55 -13.89 13.26
CA ALA A 183 -1.84 -14.01 11.84
C ALA A 183 -2.47 -15.39 11.54
N TYR A 184 -3.63 -15.39 10.87
CA TYR A 184 -4.36 -16.61 10.51
C TYR A 184 -4.45 -16.78 9.00
N PHE A 185 -3.80 -17.82 8.48
CA PHE A 185 -3.87 -18.24 7.08
C PHE A 185 -4.86 -19.40 6.98
N ASN A 186 -6.07 -19.14 6.48
CA ASN A 186 -7.05 -20.18 6.19
C ASN A 186 -6.71 -20.86 4.85
N LEU A 187 -6.48 -22.17 4.85
CA LEU A 187 -6.13 -22.93 3.63
C LEU A 187 -7.21 -23.97 3.29
N LYS A 188 -8.39 -23.87 3.94
CA LYS A 188 -9.55 -24.76 3.78
C LYS A 188 -10.49 -24.33 2.65
N ASN A 189 -10.28 -23.17 2.05
CA ASN A 189 -11.14 -22.62 1.01
C ASN A 189 -10.30 -22.13 -0.17
N ARG A 190 -10.83 -22.32 -1.39
CA ARG A 190 -10.13 -21.98 -2.64
C ARG A 190 -9.80 -20.49 -2.73
N GLU A 191 -10.69 -19.63 -2.25
CA GLU A 191 -10.50 -18.17 -2.28
C GLU A 191 -9.34 -17.71 -1.38
N ALA A 192 -9.11 -18.36 -0.22
CA ALA A 192 -7.97 -18.05 0.63
C ALA A 192 -6.66 -18.71 0.15
N LEU A 193 -6.75 -19.57 -0.86
CA LEU A 193 -5.61 -20.01 -1.64
C LEU A 193 -5.31 -19.06 -2.80
N ASP A 194 -6.10 -18.00 -3.03
CA ASP A 194 -5.72 -16.98 -4.00
C ASP A 194 -4.59 -16.14 -3.40
N THR A 195 -3.40 -16.23 -3.99
CA THR A 195 -2.15 -15.68 -3.41
C THR A 195 -1.71 -14.44 -4.17
N SER A 196 -1.05 -13.49 -3.50
CA SER A 196 -0.58 -12.25 -4.14
C SER A 196 0.59 -12.46 -5.14
N SER A 197 1.09 -13.69 -5.27
CA SER A 197 2.13 -14.06 -6.23
C SER A 197 1.91 -15.51 -6.67
N THR A 198 1.25 -15.75 -7.80
CA THR A 198 1.01 -17.10 -8.35
C THR A 198 1.96 -17.43 -9.50
N THR A 199 3.25 -17.61 -9.23
CA THR A 199 4.18 -18.14 -10.24
C THR A 199 4.35 -19.64 -10.06
N SER A 200 4.81 -20.34 -11.10
CA SER A 200 5.19 -21.76 -11.01
C SER A 200 6.21 -22.06 -9.91
N THR A 201 6.99 -21.05 -9.50
CA THR A 201 8.10 -21.17 -8.56
C THR A 201 7.79 -20.65 -7.16
N ARG A 202 6.69 -19.91 -6.96
CA ARG A 202 6.35 -19.24 -5.70
C ARG A 202 4.86 -18.98 -5.54
N ALA A 203 4.34 -19.21 -4.33
CA ALA A 203 3.02 -18.77 -3.86
C ALA A 203 3.15 -17.99 -2.54
N LYS A 204 2.43 -16.87 -2.37
CA LYS A 204 2.57 -15.96 -1.21
C LYS A 204 1.22 -15.60 -0.56
N TRP A 205 1.08 -15.93 0.71
CA TRP A 205 -0.02 -15.49 1.56
C TRP A 205 0.45 -14.41 2.52
N GLU A 206 -0.36 -13.38 2.73
CA GLU A 206 -0.01 -12.24 3.56
C GLU A 206 -1.15 -11.90 4.52
N VAL A 207 -0.80 -11.72 5.80
CA VAL A 207 -1.67 -11.26 6.88
C VAL A 207 -0.77 -10.38 7.76
N ARG A 208 -0.66 -9.09 7.44
CA ARG A 208 0.38 -8.22 8.03
C ARG A 208 0.27 -8.16 9.56
N PRO A 209 1.41 -8.13 10.27
CA PRO A 209 2.79 -8.01 9.77
C PRO A 209 3.42 -9.34 9.28
N ALA A 210 2.65 -10.43 9.16
CA ALA A 210 3.15 -11.75 8.82
C ALA A 210 2.97 -12.12 7.33
N THR A 211 3.89 -12.94 6.82
CA THR A 211 3.84 -13.52 5.48
C THR A 211 4.16 -15.01 5.56
N MET A 212 3.45 -15.82 4.78
CA MET A 212 3.78 -17.20 4.48
C MET A 212 4.07 -17.33 2.99
N THR A 213 5.26 -17.81 2.61
CA THR A 213 5.63 -18.01 1.20
C THR A 213 6.06 -19.46 0.98
N VAL A 214 5.56 -20.08 -0.08
CA VAL A 214 5.99 -21.41 -0.52
C VAL A 214 6.83 -21.28 -1.78
N TYR A 215 7.99 -21.93 -1.81
CA TYR A 215 8.94 -21.93 -2.93
C TYR A 215 9.13 -23.33 -3.51
N ALA A 216 9.27 -23.43 -4.83
CA ALA A 216 9.52 -24.70 -5.49
C ALA A 216 10.90 -25.28 -5.16
N ASN A 217 11.93 -24.43 -5.04
CA ASN A 217 13.34 -24.81 -4.89
C ASN A 217 13.76 -25.97 -5.82
N SER A 218 14.00 -27.17 -5.28
CA SER A 218 14.42 -28.36 -6.03
C SER A 218 13.27 -29.31 -6.39
N SER A 219 12.03 -28.94 -6.06
CA SER A 219 10.83 -29.71 -6.37
C SER A 219 10.63 -29.85 -7.88
N GLY A 220 10.33 -31.07 -8.33
CA GLY A 220 9.82 -31.32 -9.69
C GLY A 220 8.38 -30.86 -9.90
N TYR A 221 7.70 -30.40 -8.84
CA TYR A 221 6.35 -29.86 -8.85
C TYR A 221 6.37 -28.34 -8.63
N ASN A 222 5.64 -27.61 -9.48
CA ASN A 222 5.38 -26.19 -9.27
C ASN A 222 4.68 -25.94 -7.93
N VAL A 223 4.90 -24.75 -7.37
CA VAL A 223 4.04 -24.25 -6.32
C VAL A 223 2.68 -23.95 -6.95
N GLY A 224 1.62 -24.66 -6.54
CA GLY A 224 0.26 -24.43 -7.06
C GLY A 224 -0.11 -25.11 -8.40
N GLY A 225 0.64 -26.11 -8.88
CA GLY A 225 0.22 -26.97 -10.01
C GLY A 225 0.45 -26.37 -11.41
N THR A 226 0.89 -27.22 -12.33
CA THR A 226 1.71 -26.89 -13.51
C THR A 226 0.99 -26.39 -14.77
N ASN A 227 -0.32 -26.15 -14.76
CA ASN A 227 -1.08 -25.73 -15.96
C ASN A 227 -2.27 -24.82 -15.62
N GLY A 228 -2.03 -23.72 -14.91
CA GLY A 228 -3.04 -22.67 -14.74
C GLY A 228 -4.24 -23.01 -13.86
N ASP A 229 -4.25 -24.14 -13.15
CA ASP A 229 -5.33 -24.44 -12.23
C ASP A 229 -4.88 -25.29 -11.03
N GLN A 230 -4.92 -24.62 -9.88
CA GLN A 230 -5.29 -25.11 -8.56
C GLN A 230 -4.15 -25.45 -7.61
N LEU A 231 -3.80 -24.44 -6.80
CA LEU A 231 -3.67 -24.64 -5.36
C LEU A 231 -4.86 -25.47 -4.88
N SER A 232 -4.58 -26.71 -4.46
CA SER A 232 -5.62 -27.61 -3.98
C SER A 232 -5.99 -27.25 -2.55
N ASN A 233 -7.24 -27.48 -2.19
CA ASN A 233 -7.69 -27.54 -0.81
C ASN A 233 -7.65 -29.01 -0.33
N PRO A 234 -6.88 -29.37 0.72
CA PRO A 234 -5.93 -28.55 1.49
C PRO A 234 -4.67 -28.19 0.70
N LEU A 235 -3.96 -27.12 1.11
CA LEU A 235 -2.69 -26.72 0.52
C LEU A 235 -1.70 -27.88 0.56
N ARG A 236 -1.12 -28.22 -0.59
CA ARG A 236 -0.11 -29.28 -0.73
C ARG A 236 1.27 -28.66 -0.81
N ILE A 237 2.17 -29.14 0.04
CA ILE A 237 3.59 -28.83 -0.03
C ILE A 237 4.31 -30.12 -0.38
N TYR A 238 5.05 -30.11 -1.49
CA TYR A 238 5.72 -31.27 -2.05
C TYR A 238 7.18 -31.36 -1.60
N ALA A 239 7.75 -32.57 -1.64
CA ALA A 239 9.17 -32.80 -1.44
C ALA A 239 10.02 -31.88 -2.33
N GLY A 240 11.04 -31.25 -1.73
CA GLY A 240 11.87 -30.25 -2.40
C GLY A 240 11.33 -28.82 -2.33
N GLN A 241 10.06 -28.59 -1.97
CA GLN A 241 9.52 -27.25 -1.72
C GLN A 241 9.90 -26.77 -0.30
N SER A 242 10.06 -25.45 -0.12
CA SER A 242 10.18 -24.84 1.21
C SER A 242 9.03 -23.89 1.51
N VAL A 243 8.73 -23.73 2.78
CA VAL A 243 7.81 -22.72 3.31
C VAL A 243 8.59 -21.78 4.19
N LYS A 244 8.43 -20.49 3.95
CA LYS A 244 9.05 -19.42 4.72
C LYS A 244 7.98 -18.60 5.41
N PHE A 245 8.10 -18.46 6.72
CA PHE A 245 7.30 -17.56 7.53
C PHE A 245 8.15 -16.37 7.93
N THR A 246 7.66 -15.17 7.69
CA THR A 246 8.32 -13.92 8.09
C THR A 246 7.34 -13.00 8.78
N VAL A 247 7.83 -12.23 9.75
CA VAL A 247 7.14 -11.06 10.31
C VAL A 247 8.01 -9.81 10.11
N GLU A 248 7.40 -8.63 10.11
CA GLU A 248 8.14 -7.36 10.09
C GLU A 248 9.18 -7.30 11.22
N ASP A 249 10.27 -6.55 10.99
CA ASP A 249 11.43 -6.48 11.89
C ASP A 249 11.08 -6.05 13.32
N LYS A 250 9.97 -5.33 13.54
CA LYS A 250 9.50 -4.91 14.87
C LYS A 250 8.81 -6.02 15.67
N TYR A 251 8.67 -7.22 15.11
CA TYR A 251 8.08 -8.40 15.77
C TYR A 251 9.06 -9.58 15.82
N TYR A 252 8.78 -10.51 16.72
CA TYR A 252 9.33 -11.87 16.69
C TYR A 252 8.19 -12.88 16.66
N ILE A 253 8.43 -14.01 16.01
CA ILE A 253 7.52 -15.16 15.99
C ILE A 253 7.64 -15.85 17.35
N THR A 254 6.52 -16.17 17.98
CA THR A 254 6.46 -16.90 19.26
C THR A 254 6.02 -18.34 19.07
N GLU A 255 5.14 -18.60 18.11
CA GLU A 255 4.64 -19.94 17.80
C GLU A 255 4.04 -19.97 16.39
N ILE A 256 4.19 -21.10 15.68
CA ILE A 256 3.39 -21.38 14.49
C ILE A 256 2.63 -22.68 14.72
N LYS A 257 1.29 -22.60 14.74
CA LYS A 257 0.40 -23.77 14.79
C LYS A 257 -0.16 -24.05 13.42
N ILE A 258 -0.03 -25.28 12.96
CA ILE A 258 -0.51 -25.75 11.67
C ILE A 258 -1.55 -26.84 11.94
N LEU A 259 -2.75 -26.70 11.37
CA LEU A 259 -3.67 -27.82 11.26
C LEU A 259 -3.35 -28.60 9.98
N ALA A 260 -2.87 -29.83 10.12
CA ALA A 260 -2.67 -30.72 9.00
C ALA A 260 -3.98 -31.45 8.65
N ALA A 261 -4.11 -31.91 7.40
CA ALA A 261 -5.13 -32.89 7.07
C ALA A 261 -4.85 -34.21 7.79
N SER A 262 -5.90 -34.98 8.10
CA SER A 262 -5.77 -36.22 8.86
C SER A 262 -4.69 -37.16 8.31
N GLY A 263 -3.76 -37.58 9.18
CA GLY A 263 -2.63 -38.44 8.82
C GLY A 263 -1.47 -37.73 8.06
N TYR A 264 -1.35 -36.41 8.20
CA TYR A 264 -0.23 -35.62 7.67
C TYR A 264 0.52 -34.78 8.72
N ALA A 265 0.09 -34.77 9.99
CA ALA A 265 0.77 -34.03 11.05
C ALA A 265 2.15 -34.64 11.37
N ASP A 266 2.19 -35.96 11.59
CA ASP A 266 3.41 -36.77 11.72
C ASP A 266 4.34 -36.54 10.52
N LYS A 267 3.80 -36.60 9.29
CA LYS A 267 4.58 -36.38 8.06
C LYS A 267 5.15 -34.98 7.94
N THR A 268 4.52 -33.97 8.55
CA THR A 268 5.05 -32.61 8.54
C THR A 268 6.30 -32.51 9.41
N VAL A 269 6.34 -33.23 10.53
CA VAL A 269 7.47 -33.23 11.45
C VAL A 269 8.54 -34.23 11.02
N ASP A 270 8.15 -35.49 10.78
CA ASP A 270 9.06 -36.61 10.59
C ASP A 270 9.73 -36.61 9.20
N ASN A 271 9.12 -35.96 8.21
CA ASN A 271 9.71 -35.79 6.87
C ASN A 271 10.31 -34.39 6.67
N ALA A 272 10.56 -33.62 7.71
CA ALA A 272 11.27 -32.35 7.57
C ALA A 272 12.74 -32.62 7.18
N ASP A 273 13.21 -32.03 6.08
CA ASP A 273 14.64 -31.94 5.73
C ASP A 273 15.36 -31.03 6.72
N TYR A 274 14.74 -29.87 6.98
CA TYR A 274 15.14 -28.95 8.02
C TYR A 274 13.97 -28.09 8.46
N ILE A 275 14.11 -27.58 9.69
CA ILE A 275 13.33 -26.48 10.23
C ILE A 275 14.33 -25.48 10.79
N ARG A 276 14.49 -24.35 10.10
CA ARG A 276 15.47 -23.32 10.48
C ARG A 276 14.84 -22.41 11.52
N ASN A 277 15.60 -22.13 12.58
CA ASN A 277 15.22 -21.28 13.72
C ASN A 277 14.01 -21.77 14.52
N ALA A 278 13.61 -23.04 14.38
CA ALA A 278 12.52 -23.63 15.15
C ALA A 278 12.67 -25.14 15.33
N THR A 279 11.99 -25.67 16.33
CA THR A 279 11.73 -27.10 16.50
C THR A 279 10.26 -27.39 16.16
N ALA A 280 9.93 -28.63 15.83
CA ALA A 280 8.54 -29.02 15.57
C ALA A 280 8.12 -30.23 16.40
N SER A 281 6.85 -30.22 16.80
CA SER A 281 6.17 -31.35 17.43
C SER A 281 4.76 -31.47 16.88
N TYR A 282 4.12 -32.63 17.07
CA TYR A 282 2.73 -32.83 16.69
C TYR A 282 1.90 -33.48 17.80
N SER A 283 0.61 -33.17 17.81
CA SER A 283 -0.40 -33.77 18.68
C SER A 283 -1.73 -33.89 17.91
N GLY A 284 -2.17 -35.11 17.67
CA GLY A 284 -3.28 -35.37 16.74
C GLY A 284 -2.96 -34.81 15.36
N ASP A 285 -3.86 -33.99 14.81
CA ASP A 285 -3.70 -33.35 13.51
C ASP A 285 -2.98 -31.98 13.58
N TYR A 286 -2.55 -31.54 14.76
CA TYR A 286 -1.86 -30.26 14.93
C TYR A 286 -0.34 -30.44 14.95
N VAL A 287 0.34 -29.55 14.26
CA VAL A 287 1.79 -29.39 14.28
C VAL A 287 2.11 -28.04 14.89
N THR A 288 3.07 -27.99 15.81
CA THR A 288 3.52 -26.75 16.44
C THR A 288 5.00 -26.55 16.12
N PHE A 289 5.33 -25.44 15.47
CA PHE A 289 6.70 -24.96 15.36
C PHE A 289 6.96 -23.97 16.48
N THR A 290 8.00 -24.24 17.25
CA THR A 290 8.45 -23.41 18.37
C THR A 290 9.81 -22.83 18.02
N PRO A 291 9.94 -21.49 17.94
CA PRO A 291 11.23 -20.84 17.67
C PRO A 291 12.33 -21.30 18.64
N THR A 292 13.54 -21.52 18.14
CA THR A 292 14.70 -21.86 18.99
C THR A 292 15.32 -20.65 19.67
N ASN A 293 15.02 -19.46 19.16
CA ASN A 293 15.50 -18.16 19.60
C ASN A 293 14.49 -17.10 19.13
N GLN A 294 14.58 -15.88 19.68
CA GLN A 294 13.84 -14.74 19.12
C GLN A 294 14.25 -14.55 17.66
N THR A 295 13.27 -14.67 16.76
CA THR A 295 13.47 -14.61 15.32
C THR A 295 12.23 -13.99 14.67
N SER A 296 12.44 -13.24 13.60
CA SER A 296 11.36 -12.75 12.73
C SER A 296 11.11 -13.70 11.55
N GLU A 297 11.82 -14.83 11.50
CA GLU A 297 11.80 -15.76 10.37
C GLU A 297 11.95 -17.23 10.80
N ILE A 298 11.08 -18.09 10.28
CA ILE A 298 11.16 -19.56 10.36
C ILE A 298 11.05 -20.12 8.94
N GLU A 299 11.89 -21.10 8.62
CA GLU A 299 11.87 -21.79 7.34
C GLU A 299 11.69 -23.30 7.54
N TYR A 300 10.84 -23.91 6.73
CA TYR A 300 10.51 -25.32 6.74
C TYR A 300 10.74 -25.92 5.35
N LYS A 301 11.34 -27.12 5.27
CA LYS A 301 11.50 -27.84 4.00
C LYS A 301 11.24 -29.33 4.20
N ILE A 302 10.60 -29.95 3.22
CA ILE A 302 10.32 -31.39 3.21
C ILE A 302 11.49 -32.15 2.57
N LEU A 303 11.87 -33.25 3.20
CA LEU A 303 12.92 -34.17 2.76
C LEU A 303 12.63 -34.71 1.36
N GLN A 304 13.65 -34.64 0.50
CA GLN A 304 13.58 -35.16 -0.86
C GLN A 304 13.94 -36.64 -0.90
N VAL A 305 13.03 -37.50 -0.42
CA VAL A 305 13.14 -38.97 -0.53
C VAL A 305 12.33 -39.50 -1.72
N THR A 306 12.83 -40.55 -2.36
CA THR A 306 12.20 -41.22 -3.51
C THR A 306 10.86 -41.86 -3.07
N ASN A 307 9.82 -41.69 -3.89
CA ASN A 307 8.38 -41.79 -3.59
C ASN A 307 7.83 -40.47 -3.02
N VAL A 308 7.04 -39.76 -3.85
CA VAL A 308 6.64 -38.36 -3.68
C VAL A 308 6.07 -38.08 -2.29
N GLY A 309 6.90 -37.49 -1.41
CA GLY A 309 6.48 -36.95 -0.13
C GLY A 309 5.66 -35.67 -0.32
N GLN A 310 4.55 -35.56 0.40
CA GLN A 310 3.78 -34.32 0.49
C GLN A 310 3.18 -34.18 1.89
N VAL A 311 2.99 -32.95 2.33
CA VAL A 311 2.17 -32.61 3.49
C VAL A 311 0.97 -31.80 3.03
N ARG A 312 -0.06 -31.77 3.88
CA ARG A 312 -1.34 -31.14 3.56
C ARG A 312 -1.76 -30.26 4.71
N TRP A 313 -1.82 -28.95 4.48
CA TRP A 313 -2.16 -27.98 5.51
C TRP A 313 -3.53 -27.37 5.24
N LEU A 314 -4.35 -27.35 6.29
CA LEU A 314 -5.70 -26.82 6.29
C LEU A 314 -5.71 -25.39 6.86
N ASP A 315 -4.90 -25.09 7.85
CA ASP A 315 -4.71 -23.72 8.32
C ASP A 315 -3.34 -23.53 8.97
N VAL A 316 -2.90 -22.27 9.03
CA VAL A 316 -1.70 -21.85 9.76
C VAL A 316 -2.03 -20.65 10.64
N ARG A 317 -1.59 -20.71 11.89
CA ARG A 317 -1.72 -19.68 12.92
C ARG A 317 -0.33 -19.27 13.35
N LEU A 318 0.10 -18.08 13.00
CA LEU A 318 1.39 -17.52 13.38
C LEU A 318 1.17 -16.52 14.52
N GLN A 319 1.62 -16.88 15.71
CA GLN A 319 1.67 -15.97 16.86
C GLN A 319 2.97 -15.18 16.84
N MET A 320 2.86 -13.92 17.20
CA MET A 320 3.93 -12.96 17.18
C MET A 320 3.78 -11.94 18.30
N GLU A 321 4.91 -11.47 18.80
CA GLU A 321 4.98 -10.45 19.83
C GLU A 321 5.85 -9.30 19.34
N ARG A 322 5.50 -8.08 19.77
CA ARG A 322 6.27 -6.88 19.45
C ARG A 322 7.57 -6.88 20.25
N ARG A 323 8.65 -6.44 19.60
CA ARG A 323 9.94 -6.19 20.26
C ARG A 323 9.86 -5.08 21.31
#